data_AF-A0A7W1GHK8-F1
#
_entry.id   AF-A0A7W1GHK8-F1
#
_cell.length_a   1.000
_cell.length_b   1.000
_cell.length_c   1.000
_cell.angle_alpha   90.00
_cell.angle_beta   90.00
_cell.angle_gamma   90.00
#
_symmetry.space_group_name_H-M   'P 1'
#
loop_
_entity.id
_entity.type
_entity.pdbx_description
1 polymer ?
#
loop_
_entity_poly.entity_id
_entity_poly.type
_entity_poly.pdbx_seq_one_letter_code
_entity_poly.pdbx_strand_id
1 'polypeptide(L)'
;MHVKKPSMVISKGLTIFALVLGGAAACQQPPAANVNTSAVNGNLQTTVNVNSATLPTESAVINTREPERYRANVVVTQAQTTGQQAQGITLPPLQVARNGADRRYSINVPPVGEIIFLDRADKRYIIMPSRKQYAEITPEMTGLDVRSMTPGQMVTALQKQRGVQEVGEEQLNGRTVTKYRYAATARTGSQAGDISAENFIFVDKETGLPLRIEGFGQSSGNV
;
A
#
# COMPACT_ATOMS: atom_id res chain seq x y z
N MET A 1 -49.41 15.64 40.20
CA MET A 1 -48.90 14.70 39.17
C MET A 1 -47.64 15.30 38.57
N HIS A 2 -46.47 14.77 38.94
CA HIS A 2 -45.17 15.20 38.43
C HIS A 2 -44.81 14.36 37.19
N VAL A 3 -44.70 14.99 36.03
CA VAL A 3 -44.22 14.35 34.80
C VAL A 3 -42.78 14.81 34.55
N LYS A 4 -41.83 13.91 34.80
CA LYS A 4 -40.39 14.08 34.60
C LYS A 4 -40.09 13.88 33.11
N LYS A 5 -39.53 14.89 32.43
CA LYS A 5 -38.98 14.75 31.07
C LYS A 5 -37.67 13.93 31.12
N PRO A 6 -37.43 12.97 30.21
CA PRO A 6 -36.10 12.37 30.06
C PRO A 6 -35.20 13.26 29.21
N SER A 7 -34.07 13.71 29.80
CA SER A 7 -32.93 14.27 29.08
C SER A 7 -32.18 13.16 28.37
N MET A 8 -32.12 13.23 27.05
CA MET A 8 -31.28 12.39 26.19
C MET A 8 -29.87 12.98 26.14
N VAL A 9 -28.90 12.28 26.75
CA VAL A 9 -27.48 12.62 26.67
C VAL A 9 -26.93 12.02 25.37
N ILE A 10 -26.70 12.88 24.37
CA ILE A 10 -25.97 12.53 23.16
C ILE A 10 -24.47 12.60 23.49
N SER A 11 -23.86 11.45 23.73
CA SER A 11 -22.41 11.32 23.84
C SER A 11 -21.78 11.59 22.48
N LYS A 12 -21.01 12.68 22.40
CA LYS A 12 -20.21 13.06 21.23
C LYS A 12 -18.98 12.15 21.18
N GLY A 13 -18.96 11.21 20.24
CA GLY A 13 -17.76 10.46 19.84
C GLY A 13 -17.47 10.73 18.37
N LEU A 14 -16.97 11.94 18.07
CA LEU A 14 -16.44 12.28 16.75
C LEU A 14 -14.93 12.03 16.79
N THR A 15 -14.47 10.89 16.29
CA THR A 15 -13.04 10.65 16.07
C THR A 15 -12.77 10.68 14.57
N ILE A 16 -12.25 11.83 14.15
CA ILE A 16 -11.60 12.07 12.86
C ILE A 16 -10.26 11.34 12.91
N PHE A 17 -9.94 10.50 11.91
CA PHE A 17 -8.56 10.09 11.67
C PHE A 17 -8.16 10.50 10.27
N ALA A 18 -7.46 11.64 10.20
CA ALA A 18 -6.84 12.17 9.01
C ALA A 18 -5.57 11.36 8.70
N LEU A 19 -5.50 10.79 7.50
CA LEU A 19 -4.31 10.13 6.98
C LEU A 19 -3.31 11.21 6.54
N VAL A 20 -2.40 11.60 7.42
CA VAL A 20 -1.34 12.58 7.11
C VAL A 20 -0.17 11.86 6.42
N LEU A 21 -0.09 12.02 5.10
CA LEU A 21 1.13 11.83 4.32
C LEU A 21 1.93 13.14 4.37
N GLY A 22 2.98 13.18 5.19
CA GLY A 22 3.87 14.32 5.29
C GLY A 22 5.33 13.88 5.31
N GLY A 23 6.02 14.03 4.18
CA GLY A 23 7.46 14.01 4.11
C GLY A 23 8.04 15.38 4.46
N ALA A 24 9.11 15.40 5.22
CA ALA A 24 10.02 16.55 5.31
C ALA A 24 11.44 16.03 5.49
N ALA A 25 12.31 16.45 4.58
CA ALA A 25 13.74 16.21 4.57
C ALA A 25 14.42 16.99 5.71
N ALA A 26 15.40 16.36 6.36
CA ALA A 26 16.40 17.05 7.15
C ALA A 26 17.78 16.52 6.73
N CYS A 27 18.53 17.36 6.01
CA CYS A 27 19.95 17.17 5.76
C CYS A 27 20.72 17.27 7.08
N GLN A 28 21.55 16.28 7.39
CA GLN A 28 22.65 16.44 8.34
C GLN A 28 23.95 16.01 7.66
N GLN A 29 24.85 16.97 7.60
CA GLN A 29 26.19 16.91 7.03
C GLN A 29 27.11 16.16 8.03
N PRO A 30 27.88 15.14 7.62
CA PRO A 30 28.84 14.52 8.53
C PRO A 30 30.06 15.43 8.75
N PRO A 31 30.63 15.47 9.97
CA PRO A 31 31.81 16.27 10.27
C PRO A 31 33.08 15.71 9.60
N ALA A 32 34.01 16.60 9.29
CA ALA A 32 35.28 16.32 8.63
C ALA A 32 36.12 15.30 9.40
N ALA A 33 36.51 14.21 8.73
CA ALA A 33 37.51 13.28 9.21
C ALA A 33 38.91 13.82 8.93
N ASN A 34 39.71 13.93 9.99
CA ASN A 34 41.11 14.32 9.98
C ASN A 34 41.95 13.24 9.28
N VAL A 35 42.63 13.59 8.18
CA VAL A 35 43.53 12.68 7.46
C VAL A 35 44.97 12.96 7.90
N ASN A 36 45.49 12.15 8.83
CA ASN A 36 46.92 12.05 9.10
C ASN A 36 47.54 11.04 8.13
N THR A 37 48.23 11.52 7.09
CA THR A 37 49.09 10.67 6.25
C THR A 37 50.47 10.52 6.89
N SER A 38 50.65 9.46 7.68
CA SER A 38 52.00 8.95 8.00
C SER A 38 52.34 7.84 7.01
N ALA A 39 53.23 8.13 6.07
CA ALA A 39 53.80 7.14 5.18
C ALA A 39 54.77 6.25 5.95
N VAL A 40 54.51 4.93 5.99
CA VAL A 40 55.49 3.92 6.38
C VAL A 40 55.42 2.75 5.40
N ASN A 41 56.56 2.54 4.74
CA ASN A 41 56.87 1.45 3.83
C ASN A 41 57.16 0.17 4.65
N GLY A 42 56.55 -0.95 4.31
CA GLY A 42 56.79 -2.22 5.01
C GLY A 42 55.93 -3.37 4.48
N ASN A 43 56.54 -4.21 3.66
CA ASN A 43 55.97 -5.46 3.14
C ASN A 43 55.83 -6.48 4.31
N LEU A 44 54.59 -6.79 4.73
CA LEU A 44 54.32 -7.88 5.67
C LEU A 44 52.97 -8.55 5.35
N GLN A 45 53.07 -9.85 5.06
CA GLN A 45 51.98 -10.78 4.80
C GLN A 45 51.06 -10.89 6.03
N THR A 46 49.77 -10.59 5.85
CA THR A 46 48.75 -10.75 6.90
C THR A 46 47.58 -11.61 6.41
N THR A 47 47.35 -12.66 7.18
CA THR A 47 46.16 -13.52 7.22
C THR A 47 44.89 -12.66 7.21
N VAL A 48 44.07 -12.79 6.17
CA VAL A 48 42.78 -12.09 6.09
C VAL A 48 41.80 -12.79 7.01
N ASN A 49 41.55 -12.19 8.19
CA ASN A 49 40.35 -12.45 8.96
C ASN A 49 39.18 -11.77 8.23
N VAL A 50 38.39 -12.56 7.51
CA VAL A 50 37.15 -12.11 6.89
C VAL A 50 36.11 -11.95 8.00
N ASN A 51 36.17 -10.81 8.69
CA ASN A 51 35.01 -10.32 9.41
C ASN A 51 33.99 -9.92 8.34
N SER A 52 33.01 -10.79 8.11
CA SER A 52 31.81 -10.50 7.33
C SER A 52 31.02 -9.40 8.03
N ALA A 53 31.48 -8.15 7.87
CA ALA A 53 30.67 -6.99 8.10
C ALA A 53 29.53 -7.07 7.08
N THR A 54 28.34 -7.47 7.55
CA THR A 54 27.11 -7.40 6.77
C THR A 54 26.96 -5.97 6.27
N LEU A 55 27.23 -5.78 4.98
CA LEU A 55 26.92 -4.55 4.27
C LEU A 55 25.44 -4.20 4.50
N PRO A 56 25.10 -2.91 4.60
CA PRO A 56 23.70 -2.50 4.76
C PRO A 56 22.89 -3.08 3.60
N THR A 57 21.79 -3.77 3.92
CA THR A 57 20.86 -4.34 2.96
C THR A 57 20.51 -3.27 1.92
N GLU A 58 20.98 -3.44 0.68
CA GLU A 58 20.64 -2.52 -0.40
C GLU A 58 19.12 -2.44 -0.50
N SER A 59 18.60 -1.22 -0.51
CA SER A 59 17.17 -1.01 -0.76
C SER A 59 16.88 -1.49 -2.18
N ALA A 60 16.12 -2.57 -2.30
CA ALA A 60 15.71 -3.10 -3.59
C ALA A 60 14.78 -2.10 -4.29
N VAL A 61 14.64 -2.23 -5.60
CA VAL A 61 13.57 -1.57 -6.36
C VAL A 61 12.51 -2.62 -6.61
N ILE A 62 11.25 -2.34 -6.24
CA ILE A 62 10.15 -3.26 -6.56
C ILE A 62 9.98 -3.30 -8.08
N ASN A 63 10.18 -4.48 -8.67
CA ASN A 63 10.07 -4.65 -10.12
C ASN A 63 8.61 -4.80 -10.57
N THR A 64 7.84 -3.72 -10.45
CA THR A 64 6.43 -3.67 -10.88
C THR A 64 6.28 -2.97 -12.23
N ARG A 65 5.38 -3.51 -13.06
CA ARG A 65 4.94 -2.91 -14.32
C ARG A 65 3.48 -3.27 -14.58
N GLU A 66 2.76 -2.39 -15.27
CA GLU A 66 1.39 -2.67 -15.69
C GLU A 66 1.38 -3.08 -17.17
N PRO A 67 0.97 -4.32 -17.52
CA PRO A 67 0.88 -4.77 -18.90
C PRO A 67 -0.13 -3.97 -19.73
N GLU A 68 0.08 -3.92 -21.05
CA GLU A 68 -0.85 -3.25 -21.97
C GLU A 68 -2.21 -3.94 -22.08
N ARG A 69 -2.28 -5.24 -21.81
CA ARG A 69 -3.53 -6.00 -21.83
C ARG A 69 -3.60 -6.96 -20.66
N TYR A 70 -4.65 -6.83 -19.85
CA TYR A 70 -4.92 -7.78 -18.77
C TYR A 70 -6.36 -7.70 -18.30
N ARG A 71 -6.76 -8.70 -17.52
CA ARG A 71 -7.96 -8.68 -16.68
C ARG A 71 -7.57 -9.08 -15.27
N ALA A 72 -8.15 -8.43 -14.27
CA ALA A 72 -7.90 -8.70 -12.86
C ALA A 72 -9.19 -8.59 -12.04
N ASN A 73 -9.30 -9.42 -11.01
CA ASN A 73 -10.29 -9.27 -9.95
C ASN A 73 -9.55 -8.82 -8.70
N VAL A 74 -9.77 -7.59 -8.28
CA VAL A 74 -9.15 -7.02 -7.09
C VAL A 74 -10.09 -7.24 -5.91
N VAL A 75 -9.60 -7.96 -4.90
CA VAL A 75 -10.31 -8.22 -3.64
C VAL A 75 -9.53 -7.54 -2.53
N VAL A 76 -10.23 -6.79 -1.68
CA VAL A 76 -9.65 -6.12 -0.53
C VAL A 76 -10.33 -6.66 0.72
N THR A 77 -9.52 -7.25 1.60
CA THR A 77 -9.95 -7.75 2.90
C THR A 77 -9.21 -6.98 3.97
N GLN A 78 -9.94 -6.44 4.93
CA GLN A 78 -9.40 -5.77 6.11
C GLN A 78 -9.84 -6.57 7.33
N ALA A 79 -8.91 -6.96 8.18
CA ALA A 79 -9.22 -7.57 9.47
C ALA A 79 -8.84 -6.59 10.58
N GLN A 80 -9.74 -6.39 11.53
CA GLN A 80 -9.45 -5.70 12.78
C GLN A 80 -9.55 -6.70 13.92
N THR A 81 -8.54 -6.73 14.78
CA THR A 81 -8.54 -7.53 16.00
C THR A 81 -8.94 -6.63 17.15
N THR A 82 -10.22 -6.69 17.55
CA THR A 82 -10.71 -6.06 18.78
C THR A 82 -10.97 -7.17 19.82
N GLY A 83 -10.01 -7.40 20.72
CA GLY A 83 -10.07 -8.51 21.69
C GLY A 83 -9.65 -9.87 21.11
N GLN A 84 -10.38 -10.96 21.43
CA GLN A 84 -10.05 -12.33 21.00
C GLN A 84 -10.62 -12.74 19.62
N GLN A 85 -11.39 -11.89 18.94
CA GLN A 85 -11.99 -12.22 17.64
C GLN A 85 -11.60 -11.20 16.57
N ALA A 86 -11.03 -11.69 15.47
CA ALA A 86 -10.81 -10.90 14.27
C ALA A 86 -12.13 -10.77 13.50
N GLN A 87 -12.66 -9.56 13.35
CA GLN A 87 -13.76 -9.30 12.41
C GLN A 87 -13.17 -8.75 11.11
N GLY A 88 -13.39 -9.48 10.02
CA GLY A 88 -12.94 -9.13 8.68
C GLY A 88 -14.04 -8.45 7.86
N ILE A 89 -13.74 -7.31 7.25
CA ILE A 89 -14.57 -6.68 6.22
C ILE A 89 -13.94 -6.98 4.87
N THR A 90 -14.70 -7.58 3.95
CA THR A 90 -14.30 -7.75 2.54
C THR A 90 -15.11 -6.78 1.69
N LEU A 91 -14.42 -5.93 0.94
CA LEU A 91 -15.06 -5.01 0.00
C LEU A 91 -15.55 -5.78 -1.23
N PRO A 92 -16.61 -5.31 -1.92
CA PRO A 92 -17.03 -5.90 -3.18
C PRO A 92 -15.86 -5.95 -4.18
N PRO A 93 -15.69 -7.06 -4.92
CA PRO A 93 -14.57 -7.20 -5.84
C PRO A 93 -14.65 -6.17 -6.96
N LEU A 94 -13.52 -5.53 -7.23
CA LEU A 94 -13.35 -4.64 -8.37
C LEU A 94 -12.82 -5.44 -9.56
N GLN A 95 -13.61 -5.55 -10.62
CA GLN A 95 -13.18 -6.14 -11.88
C GLN A 95 -12.48 -5.07 -12.71
N VAL A 96 -11.27 -5.37 -13.17
CA VAL A 96 -10.46 -4.47 -14.00
C VAL A 96 -10.14 -5.15 -15.31
N ALA A 97 -10.27 -4.42 -16.42
CA ALA A 97 -9.76 -4.82 -17.71
C ALA A 97 -9.03 -3.64 -18.35
N ARG A 98 -7.83 -3.89 -18.87
CA ARG A 98 -7.04 -2.92 -19.64
C ARG A 98 -6.83 -3.44 -21.06
N ASN A 99 -6.95 -2.55 -22.03
CA ASN A 99 -6.58 -2.80 -23.42
C ASN A 99 -5.93 -1.54 -24.03
N GLY A 100 -4.61 -1.45 -23.97
CA GLY A 100 -3.86 -0.26 -24.33
C GLY A 100 -4.22 0.90 -23.40
N ALA A 101 -4.70 1.99 -23.98
CA ALA A 101 -5.18 3.17 -23.25
C ALA A 101 -6.59 2.98 -22.66
N ASP A 102 -7.39 2.05 -23.20
CA ASP A 102 -8.77 1.85 -22.77
C ASP A 102 -8.81 1.01 -21.49
N ARG A 103 -9.69 1.40 -20.56
CA ARG A 103 -9.86 0.70 -19.28
C ARG A 103 -11.33 0.56 -18.90
N ARG A 104 -11.68 -0.62 -18.39
CA ARG A 104 -12.99 -0.91 -17.80
C ARG A 104 -12.80 -1.29 -16.34
N TYR A 105 -13.54 -0.63 -15.47
CA TYR A 105 -13.67 -0.99 -14.06
C TYR A 105 -15.13 -1.32 -13.80
N SER A 106 -15.41 -2.43 -13.09
CA SER A 106 -16.76 -2.78 -12.69
C SER A 106 -16.78 -3.20 -11.24
N ILE A 107 -17.76 -2.69 -10.50
CA ILE A 107 -18.01 -3.04 -9.11
C ILE A 107 -19.51 -3.22 -8.92
N ASN A 108 -19.90 -4.25 -8.16
CA ASN A 108 -21.29 -4.45 -7.78
C ASN A 108 -21.51 -3.84 -6.39
N VAL A 109 -22.40 -2.84 -6.31
CA VAL A 109 -22.71 -2.11 -5.08
C VAL A 109 -24.17 -2.37 -4.71
N PRO A 110 -24.47 -3.22 -3.72
CA PRO A 110 -25.84 -3.35 -3.22
C PRO A 110 -26.31 -2.06 -2.52
N PRO A 111 -27.55 -1.59 -2.74
CA PRO A 111 -28.59 -2.10 -3.63
C PRO A 111 -28.58 -1.50 -5.07
N VAL A 112 -27.57 -0.68 -5.40
CA VAL A 112 -27.47 0.05 -6.69
C VAL A 112 -27.30 -0.88 -7.91
N GLY A 113 -26.58 -2.00 -7.73
CA GLY A 113 -26.23 -2.95 -8.78
C GLY A 113 -24.83 -2.71 -9.36
N GLU A 114 -24.58 -3.21 -10.57
CA GLU A 114 -23.30 -3.01 -11.26
C GLU A 114 -23.11 -1.54 -11.65
N ILE A 115 -21.97 -0.99 -11.29
CA ILE A 115 -21.50 0.31 -11.77
C ILE A 115 -20.23 0.06 -12.58
N ILE A 116 -20.22 0.53 -13.82
CA ILE A 116 -19.09 0.38 -14.74
C ILE A 116 -18.49 1.76 -15.00
N PHE A 117 -17.18 1.88 -14.81
CA PHE A 117 -16.40 3.02 -15.27
C PHE A 117 -15.64 2.61 -16.52
N LEU A 118 -15.77 3.39 -17.59
CA LEU A 118 -15.10 3.16 -18.86
C LEU A 118 -14.23 4.37 -19.21
N ASP A 119 -12.92 4.18 -19.21
CA ASP A 119 -11.95 5.13 -19.74
C ASP A 119 -11.72 4.77 -21.22
N ARG A 120 -11.99 5.70 -22.13
CA ARG A 120 -11.78 5.52 -23.57
C ARG A 120 -11.30 6.83 -24.19
N ALA A 121 -10.14 6.79 -24.85
CA ALA A 121 -9.45 7.99 -25.30
C ALA A 121 -9.25 9.00 -24.15
N ASP A 122 -9.69 10.25 -24.32
CA ASP A 122 -9.66 11.34 -23.35
C ASP A 122 -10.95 11.43 -22.51
N LYS A 123 -11.87 10.47 -22.68
CA LYS A 123 -13.19 10.49 -22.06
C LYS A 123 -13.37 9.40 -21.02
N ARG A 124 -14.22 9.70 -20.04
CA ARG A 124 -14.62 8.75 -19.02
C ARG A 124 -16.13 8.71 -18.92
N TYR A 125 -16.65 7.49 -18.84
CA TYR A 125 -18.08 7.23 -18.68
C TYR A 125 -18.34 6.47 -17.39
N ILE A 126 -19.43 6.81 -16.72
CA ILE A 126 -20.09 5.94 -15.76
C ILE A 126 -21.30 5.32 -16.44
N ILE A 127 -21.47 4.01 -16.30
CA ILE A 127 -22.57 3.24 -16.86
C ILE A 127 -23.22 2.47 -15.71
N MET A 128 -24.53 2.61 -15.59
CA MET A 128 -25.37 1.89 -14.63
C MET A 128 -26.36 1.03 -15.42
N PRO A 129 -25.99 -0.22 -15.75
CA PRO A 129 -26.80 -1.08 -16.62
C PRO A 129 -28.21 -1.34 -16.08
N SER A 130 -28.33 -1.54 -14.75
CA SER A 130 -29.62 -1.75 -14.06
C SER A 130 -30.60 -0.59 -14.26
N ARG A 131 -30.07 0.62 -14.47
CA ARG A 131 -30.85 1.85 -14.69
C ARG A 131 -30.95 2.24 -16.16
N LYS A 132 -30.28 1.51 -17.06
CA LYS A 132 -30.14 1.86 -18.49
C LYS A 132 -29.63 3.30 -18.68
N GLN A 133 -28.72 3.73 -17.81
CA GLN A 133 -28.18 5.09 -17.79
C GLN A 133 -26.67 5.08 -17.99
N TYR A 134 -26.17 6.12 -18.65
CA TYR A 134 -24.76 6.44 -18.71
C TYR A 134 -24.57 7.96 -18.66
N ALA A 135 -23.40 8.38 -18.19
CA ALA A 135 -22.98 9.78 -18.24
C ALA A 135 -21.49 9.87 -18.53
N GLU A 136 -21.08 10.87 -19.29
CA GLU A 136 -19.68 11.31 -19.34
C GLU A 136 -19.37 12.02 -18.01
N ILE A 137 -18.25 11.69 -17.38
CA ILE A 137 -17.88 12.20 -16.06
C ILE A 137 -16.46 12.77 -16.10
N THR A 138 -16.26 13.89 -15.42
CA THR A 138 -14.91 14.39 -15.12
C THR A 138 -14.41 13.75 -13.82
N PRO A 139 -13.08 13.73 -13.56
CA PRO A 139 -12.53 13.19 -12.31
C PRO A 139 -13.17 13.77 -11.04
N GLU A 140 -13.66 15.00 -11.09
CA GLU A 140 -14.25 15.72 -9.96
C GLU A 140 -15.71 15.29 -9.68
N MET A 141 -16.38 14.65 -10.65
CA MET A 141 -17.82 14.37 -10.57
C MET A 141 -18.19 13.12 -9.76
N THR A 142 -17.26 12.18 -9.52
CA THR A 142 -17.63 10.88 -8.92
C THR A 142 -17.55 10.85 -7.40
N GLY A 143 -16.83 11.78 -6.76
CA GLY A 143 -16.56 11.80 -5.30
C GLY A 143 -15.82 10.57 -4.75
N LEU A 144 -15.70 9.50 -5.54
CA LEU A 144 -15.03 8.24 -5.28
C LEU A 144 -14.00 8.01 -6.40
N ASP A 145 -12.71 8.05 -6.05
CA ASP A 145 -11.64 7.72 -6.99
C ASP A 145 -11.37 6.21 -6.99
N VAL A 146 -12.15 5.48 -7.79
CA VAL A 146 -11.97 4.03 -8.01
C VAL A 146 -10.59 3.72 -8.62
N ARG A 147 -9.89 4.71 -9.22
CA ARG A 147 -8.55 4.49 -9.77
C ARG A 147 -7.55 4.12 -8.68
N SER A 148 -7.67 4.68 -7.48
CA SER A 148 -6.74 4.44 -6.36
C SER A 148 -6.58 2.95 -6.03
N MET A 149 -7.59 2.12 -6.30
CA MET A 149 -7.61 0.68 -6.03
C MET A 149 -7.23 -0.18 -7.25
N THR A 150 -6.78 0.43 -8.36
CA THR A 150 -6.47 -0.29 -9.59
C THR A 150 -5.03 -0.81 -9.59
N PRO A 151 -4.75 -1.93 -10.30
CA PRO A 151 -3.38 -2.43 -10.41
C PRO A 151 -2.39 -1.40 -10.94
N GLY A 152 -2.80 -0.52 -11.87
CA GLY A 152 -1.95 0.57 -12.36
C GLY A 152 -1.55 1.60 -11.30
N GLN A 153 -2.48 2.00 -10.44
CA GLN A 153 -2.16 2.89 -9.31
C GLN A 153 -1.30 2.17 -8.26
N MET A 154 -1.55 0.89 -8.00
CA MET A 154 -0.71 0.07 -7.13
C MET A 154 0.73 0.00 -7.65
N VAL A 155 0.92 -0.27 -8.95
CA VAL A 155 2.25 -0.26 -9.59
C VAL A 155 2.92 1.10 -9.40
N THR A 156 2.20 2.19 -9.69
CA THR A 156 2.74 3.56 -9.55
C THR A 156 3.15 3.87 -8.11
N ALA A 157 2.34 3.46 -7.13
CA ALA A 157 2.64 3.63 -5.71
C ALA A 157 3.88 2.82 -5.30
N LEU A 158 3.95 1.55 -5.72
CA LEU A 158 5.05 0.65 -5.39
C LEU A 158 6.40 1.08 -5.99
N GLN A 159 6.40 1.64 -7.20
CA GLN A 159 7.63 2.18 -7.83
C GLN A 159 8.24 3.36 -7.06
N LYS A 160 7.40 4.11 -6.33
CA LYS A 160 7.84 5.22 -5.48
C LYS A 160 8.29 4.76 -4.10
N GLN A 161 8.02 3.51 -3.72
CA GLN A 161 8.42 2.97 -2.44
C GLN A 161 9.94 2.85 -2.35
N ARG A 162 10.47 3.14 -1.16
CA ARG A 162 11.90 3.06 -0.82
C ARG A 162 12.06 2.22 0.44
N GLY A 163 13.28 1.74 0.71
CA GLY A 163 13.56 0.93 1.90
C GLY A 163 12.94 -0.46 1.86
N VAL A 164 12.66 -0.99 0.67
CA VAL A 164 12.14 -2.35 0.49
C VAL A 164 13.29 -3.34 0.42
N GLN A 165 13.05 -4.56 0.88
CA GLN A 165 14.00 -5.67 0.82
C GLN A 165 13.41 -6.74 -0.10
N GLU A 166 14.21 -7.26 -1.03
CA GLU A 166 13.83 -8.47 -1.75
C GLU A 166 14.03 -9.68 -0.84
N VAL A 167 12.98 -10.48 -0.67
CA VAL A 167 12.97 -11.68 0.19
C VAL A 167 13.33 -12.92 -0.61
N GLY A 168 12.91 -12.97 -1.88
CA GLY A 168 13.18 -14.09 -2.79
C GLY A 168 11.96 -14.46 -3.64
N GLU A 169 12.03 -15.64 -4.25
CA GLU A 169 10.99 -16.15 -5.14
C GLU A 169 10.03 -17.11 -4.40
N GLU A 170 8.74 -17.02 -4.71
CA GLU A 170 7.71 -17.90 -4.19
C GLU A 170 6.73 -18.32 -5.31
N GLN A 171 5.93 -19.36 -5.07
CA GLN A 171 4.83 -19.76 -5.96
C GLN A 171 3.50 -19.26 -5.39
N LEU A 172 2.75 -18.49 -6.17
CA LEU A 172 1.44 -17.97 -5.80
C LEU A 172 0.41 -18.29 -6.89
N ASN A 173 -0.61 -19.08 -6.55
CA ASN A 173 -1.66 -19.51 -7.49
C ASN A 173 -1.09 -20.12 -8.80
N GLY A 174 0.02 -20.86 -8.70
CA GLY A 174 0.71 -21.47 -9.84
C GLY A 174 1.64 -20.54 -10.63
N ARG A 175 1.81 -19.29 -10.19
CA ARG A 175 2.67 -18.29 -10.84
C ARG A 175 3.90 -17.99 -9.98
N THR A 176 5.06 -17.81 -10.61
CA THR A 176 6.28 -17.43 -9.90
C THR A 176 6.26 -15.94 -9.58
N VAL A 177 6.39 -15.61 -8.30
CA VAL A 177 6.39 -14.23 -7.80
C VAL A 177 7.71 -13.90 -7.11
N THR A 178 8.15 -12.65 -7.22
CA THR A 178 9.17 -12.08 -6.35
C THR A 178 8.48 -11.44 -5.15
N LYS A 179 8.91 -11.82 -3.95
CA LYS A 179 8.41 -11.29 -2.69
C LYS A 179 9.32 -10.17 -2.21
N TYR A 180 8.70 -9.04 -1.88
CA TYR A 180 9.35 -7.90 -1.25
C TYR A 180 8.78 -7.67 0.14
N ARG A 181 9.65 -7.23 1.06
CA ARG A 181 9.32 -6.86 2.42
C ARG A 181 9.53 -5.37 2.62
N TYR A 182 8.58 -4.72 3.28
CA TYR A 182 8.69 -3.33 3.73
C TYR A 182 8.24 -3.24 5.18
N ALA A 183 9.15 -2.83 6.06
CA ALA A 183 8.86 -2.63 7.47
C ALA A 183 9.05 -1.15 7.83
N ALA A 184 8.11 -0.60 8.59
CA ALA A 184 8.17 0.77 9.08
C ALA A 184 7.69 0.82 10.53
N THR A 185 8.39 1.59 11.36
CA THR A 185 7.97 1.87 12.73
C THR A 185 7.71 3.37 12.86
N ALA A 186 6.50 3.73 13.26
CA ALA A 186 6.09 5.10 13.52
C ALA A 186 5.95 5.32 15.02
N ARG A 187 6.66 6.33 15.56
CA ARG A 187 6.48 6.77 16.95
C ARG A 187 5.27 7.68 17.02
N THR A 188 4.22 7.27 17.74
CA THR A 188 2.96 8.02 17.75
C THR A 188 2.91 9.11 18.82
N GLY A 189 3.81 9.06 19.81
CA GLY A 189 3.79 9.96 20.96
C GLY A 189 2.51 9.86 21.81
N SER A 190 1.69 8.82 21.59
CA SER A 190 0.44 8.58 22.29
C SER A 190 0.60 7.48 23.35
N GLN A 191 -0.41 7.30 24.21
CA GLN A 191 -0.45 6.20 25.17
C GLN A 191 -0.44 4.80 24.50
N ALA A 192 -0.78 4.72 23.21
CA ALA A 192 -0.76 3.50 22.42
C ALA A 192 0.65 3.09 21.94
N GLY A 193 1.70 3.86 22.27
CA GLY A 193 3.10 3.50 21.98
C GLY A 193 3.51 3.62 20.52
N ASP A 194 4.55 2.89 20.12
CA ASP A 194 5.05 2.86 18.75
C ASP A 194 4.18 1.90 17.92
N ILE A 195 3.89 2.27 16.67
CA ILE A 195 3.22 1.40 15.71
C ILE A 195 4.29 0.82 14.80
N SER A 196 4.45 -0.50 14.83
CA SER A 196 5.25 -1.24 13.86
C SER A 196 4.32 -1.81 12.78
N ALA A 197 4.69 -1.62 11.52
CA ALA A 197 3.98 -2.14 10.37
C ALA A 197 4.94 -2.93 9.49
N GLU A 198 4.52 -4.12 9.09
CA GLU A 198 5.24 -4.98 8.18
C GLU A 198 4.34 -5.34 7.00
N ASN A 199 4.85 -5.14 5.79
CA ASN A 199 4.11 -5.38 4.57
C ASN A 199 4.90 -6.30 3.64
N PHE A 200 4.19 -7.20 2.98
CA PHE A 200 4.72 -8.07 1.95
C PHE A 200 4.03 -7.78 0.62
N ILE A 201 4.83 -7.65 -0.44
CA ILE A 201 4.36 -7.42 -1.80
C ILE A 201 4.82 -8.59 -2.67
N PHE A 202 3.87 -9.21 -3.36
CA PHE A 202 4.10 -10.35 -4.24
C PHE A 202 3.90 -9.92 -5.67
N VAL A 203 4.99 -9.84 -6.44
CA VAL A 203 4.98 -9.36 -7.81
C VAL A 203 5.21 -10.52 -8.76
N ASP A 204 4.30 -10.73 -9.69
CA ASP A 204 4.46 -11.74 -10.71
C ASP A 204 5.65 -11.46 -11.63
N LYS A 205 6.55 -12.45 -11.81
CA LYS A 205 7.75 -12.28 -12.64
C LYS A 205 7.41 -12.14 -14.12
N GLU A 206 6.32 -12.74 -14.58
CA GLU A 206 5.95 -12.70 -15.99
C GLU A 206 5.35 -11.36 -16.38
N THR A 207 4.31 -10.91 -15.67
CA THR A 207 3.57 -9.69 -16.03
C THR A 207 4.08 -8.47 -15.29
N GLY A 208 4.76 -8.63 -14.17
CA GLY A 208 5.15 -7.54 -13.25
C GLY A 208 3.98 -6.93 -12.46
N LEU A 209 2.82 -7.60 -12.46
CA LEU A 209 1.65 -7.14 -11.71
C LEU A 209 1.80 -7.55 -10.24
N PRO A 210 1.42 -6.68 -9.29
CA PRO A 210 1.22 -7.10 -7.92
C PRO A 210 0.03 -8.06 -7.85
N LEU A 211 0.27 -9.30 -7.40
CA LEU A 211 -0.78 -10.31 -7.25
C LEU A 211 -1.35 -10.36 -5.84
N ARG A 212 -0.55 -9.95 -4.85
CA ARG A 212 -0.97 -9.86 -3.46
C ARG A 212 -0.15 -8.80 -2.74
N ILE A 213 -0.81 -8.09 -1.84
CA ILE A 213 -0.19 -7.22 -0.85
C ILE A 213 -0.78 -7.61 0.49
N GLU A 214 0.08 -7.93 1.44
CA GLU A 214 -0.30 -8.26 2.82
C GLU A 214 0.31 -7.21 3.74
N GLY A 215 -0.46 -6.73 4.71
CA GLY A 215 -0.01 -5.72 5.67
C GLY A 215 -0.41 -6.10 7.08
N PHE A 216 0.56 -6.04 8.00
CA PHE A 216 0.41 -6.37 9.40
C PHE A 216 0.83 -5.16 10.23
N GLY A 217 -0.05 -4.69 11.12
CA GLY A 217 0.24 -3.59 12.03
C GLY A 217 0.14 -4.04 13.48
N GLN A 218 1.09 -3.64 14.31
CA GLN A 218 1.09 -3.89 15.75
C GLN A 218 1.40 -2.59 16.51
N SER A 219 0.61 -2.30 17.54
CA SER A 219 0.83 -1.19 18.48
C SER A 219 1.52 -1.70 19.74
N SER A 220 2.50 -0.96 20.27
CA SER A 220 3.26 -1.38 21.45
C SER A 220 2.62 -0.99 22.80
N GLY A 221 1.57 -0.17 22.80
CA GLY A 221 0.86 0.29 23.99
C GLY A 221 -0.45 -0.45 24.22
N ASN A 222 -1.03 -0.28 25.40
CA ASN A 222 -2.35 -0.82 25.72
C ASN A 222 -3.41 -0.14 24.84
N VAL A 223 -4.16 -0.95 24.08
CA VAL A 223 -5.40 -0.57 23.39
C VAL A 223 -6.62 -0.85 24.25
#